data_AF-A0A1F3QQS8-F1
#
_entry.id   AF-A0A1F3QQS8-F1
#
_cell.length_a   1.000
_cell.length_b   1.000
_cell.length_c   1.000
_cell.angle_alpha   90.00
_cell.angle_beta   90.00
_cell.angle_gamma   90.00
#
_symmetry.space_group_name_H-M   'P 1'
#
loop_
_entity.id
_entity.type
_entity.pdbx_description
1 polymer ?
#
loop_
_entity_poly.entity_id
_entity_poly.type
_entity_poly.pdbx_seq_one_letter_code
_entity_poly.pdbx_strand_id
1 'polypeptide(L)'
;MKRLILILLLISFGSFAQTKPTKKELIKLFKNSIEQEEKNTVTTKSNPWIINNLNGEYYSLDTLKVYSYSNKRENEFCEYIGWTFYKKDSFILNKVHHCNEPTQISATKKEDWFKIIFIENKDELILELYNFEILINKFKVLSINKNNTETELTLKRI
;
A
#
# COMPACT_ATOMS: atom_id res chain seq x y z
N MET A 1 15.51 58.26 20.74
CA MET A 1 14.34 57.36 20.58
C MET A 1 14.33 56.80 19.17
N LYS A 2 14.19 55.47 19.08
CA LYS A 2 13.76 54.67 17.91
C LYS A 2 14.48 54.90 16.57
N ARG A 3 15.42 54.02 16.23
CA ARG A 3 15.46 53.43 14.88
C ARG A 3 15.71 51.92 15.00
N LEU A 4 14.64 51.19 14.73
CA LEU A 4 14.58 49.74 14.50
C LEU A 4 15.55 49.40 13.36
N ILE A 5 16.44 48.43 13.55
CA ILE A 5 17.15 47.79 12.45
C ILE A 5 16.83 46.29 12.50
N LEU A 6 16.19 45.86 11.42
CA LEU A 6 15.68 44.55 11.04
C LEU A 6 16.52 43.36 11.50
N ILE A 7 15.88 42.43 12.21
CA ILE A 7 16.31 41.03 12.33
C ILE A 7 15.92 40.34 11.03
N LEU A 8 16.90 40.02 10.19
CA LEU A 8 16.72 39.21 8.98
C LEU A 8 16.61 37.73 9.38
N LEU A 9 15.40 37.29 9.75
CA LEU A 9 15.07 35.87 9.89
C LEU A 9 14.97 35.25 8.49
N LEU A 10 16.12 34.85 7.92
CA LEU A 10 16.17 33.88 6.83
C LEU A 10 15.80 32.51 7.40
N ILE A 11 14.51 32.30 7.67
CA ILE A 11 13.95 30.96 7.80
C ILE A 11 13.91 30.40 6.37
N SER A 12 15.00 29.75 5.98
CA SER A 12 15.02 28.83 4.85
C SER A 12 14.07 27.68 5.17
N PHE A 13 12.79 27.88 4.84
CA PHE A 13 11.85 26.79 4.68
C PHE A 13 12.36 25.94 3.51
N GLY A 14 13.23 24.98 3.82
CA GLY A 14 13.53 23.84 2.98
C GLY A 14 12.22 23.09 2.78
N SER A 15 11.49 23.47 1.73
CA SER A 15 10.35 22.68 1.27
C SER A 15 10.94 21.36 0.79
N PHE A 16 10.87 20.34 1.63
CA PHE A 16 11.09 18.96 1.21
C PHE A 16 10.00 18.66 0.19
N ALA A 17 10.32 18.87 -1.09
CA ALA A 17 9.46 18.43 -2.17
C ALA A 17 9.31 16.91 -2.03
N GLN A 18 8.11 16.44 -1.65
CA GLN A 18 7.81 15.02 -1.70
C GLN A 18 8.01 14.59 -3.15
N THR A 19 9.01 13.74 -3.38
CA THR A 19 9.26 13.19 -4.70
C THR A 19 8.02 12.41 -5.12
N LYS A 20 7.47 12.76 -6.28
CA LYS A 20 6.28 12.11 -6.83
C LYS A 20 6.50 10.59 -6.93
N PRO A 21 5.54 9.75 -6.50
CA PRO A 21 5.60 8.31 -6.69
C PRO A 21 5.84 7.92 -8.16
N THR A 22 6.78 7.01 -8.41
CA THR A 22 7.08 6.53 -9.76
C THR A 22 6.66 5.09 -9.95
N LYS A 23 6.31 4.71 -11.19
CA LYS A 23 5.98 3.32 -11.55
C LYS A 23 7.11 2.35 -11.20
N LYS A 24 8.36 2.75 -11.48
CA LYS A 24 9.55 1.94 -11.20
C LYS A 24 9.70 1.66 -9.70
N GLU A 25 9.44 2.66 -8.87
CA GLU A 25 9.53 2.53 -7.42
C GLU A 25 8.47 1.58 -6.87
N LEU A 26 7.22 1.71 -7.29
CA LEU A 26 6.13 0.81 -6.87
C LEU A 26 6.35 -0.64 -7.31
N ILE A 27 6.75 -0.85 -8.55
CA ILE A 27 7.10 -2.19 -9.05
C ILE A 27 8.24 -2.78 -8.20
N LYS A 28 9.24 -1.98 -7.84
CA LYS A 28 10.34 -2.43 -6.98
C LYS A 28 9.84 -2.78 -5.59
N LEU A 29 8.97 -1.97 -4.99
CA LEU A 29 8.37 -2.23 -3.68
C LEU A 29 7.61 -3.56 -3.66
N PHE A 30 6.67 -3.76 -4.57
CA PHE A 30 5.88 -4.99 -4.63
C PHE A 30 6.72 -6.21 -4.99
N LYS A 31 7.72 -6.06 -5.87
CA LYS A 31 8.65 -7.16 -6.17
C LYS A 31 9.47 -7.55 -4.94
N ASN A 32 9.92 -6.58 -4.15
CA ASN A 32 10.75 -6.83 -2.96
C ASN A 32 9.96 -7.43 -1.79
N SER A 33 8.63 -7.29 -1.77
CA SER A 33 7.78 -7.95 -0.78
C SER A 33 7.42 -9.40 -1.14
N ILE A 34 7.79 -9.89 -2.34
CA ILE A 34 7.52 -11.28 -2.72
C ILE A 34 8.43 -12.19 -1.90
N GLU A 35 7.83 -13.03 -1.07
CA GLU A 35 8.50 -14.09 -0.33
C GLU A 35 7.87 -15.42 -0.75
N GLN A 36 8.71 -16.34 -1.24
CA GLN A 36 8.31 -17.66 -1.73
C GLN A 36 9.34 -18.67 -1.25
N GLU A 37 8.86 -19.72 -0.59
CA GLU A 37 9.71 -20.81 -0.08
C GLU A 37 10.29 -21.64 -1.23
N GLU A 38 9.51 -21.85 -2.29
CA GLU A 38 9.91 -22.62 -3.46
C GLU A 38 9.60 -21.90 -4.78
N LYS A 39 10.35 -22.27 -5.82
CA LYS A 39 10.13 -21.71 -7.16
C LYS A 39 8.80 -22.22 -7.72
N ASN A 40 7.94 -21.29 -8.14
CA ASN A 40 6.60 -21.54 -8.71
C ASN A 40 5.51 -21.94 -7.69
N THR A 41 5.77 -21.85 -6.39
CA THR A 41 4.71 -21.97 -5.38
C THR A 41 4.20 -20.59 -4.98
N VAL A 42 2.91 -20.50 -4.62
CA VAL A 42 2.30 -19.26 -4.16
C VAL A 42 1.85 -19.44 -2.72
N THR A 43 2.54 -18.78 -1.80
CA THR A 43 2.17 -18.76 -0.38
C THR A 43 1.24 -17.59 -0.11
N THR A 44 0.00 -17.85 0.26
CA THR A 44 -1.08 -16.85 0.38
C THR A 44 -1.01 -15.96 1.63
N LYS A 45 0.14 -15.91 2.31
CA LYS A 45 0.37 -15.08 3.52
C LYS A 45 1.83 -14.65 3.70
N SER A 46 2.70 -14.82 2.70
CA SER A 46 4.09 -14.42 2.85
C SER A 46 4.22 -12.92 2.64
N ASN A 47 4.52 -12.19 3.72
CA ASN A 47 4.82 -10.75 3.69
C ASN A 47 3.74 -9.88 2.98
N PRO A 48 2.45 -9.98 3.37
CA PRO A 48 1.38 -9.21 2.73
C PRO A 48 1.53 -7.71 2.98
N TRP A 49 1.12 -6.90 2.01
CA TRP A 49 0.80 -5.51 2.30
C TRP A 49 -0.55 -5.45 3.04
N ILE A 50 -0.60 -4.75 4.17
CA ILE A 50 -1.74 -4.77 5.09
C ILE A 50 -2.54 -3.47 4.98
N ILE A 51 -3.86 -3.59 4.91
CA ILE A 51 -4.81 -2.48 4.92
C ILE A 51 -5.79 -2.72 6.06
N ASN A 52 -5.95 -1.75 6.97
CA ASN A 52 -6.96 -1.85 8.02
C ASN A 52 -8.34 -2.07 7.39
N ASN A 53 -9.10 -2.99 7.96
CA ASN A 53 -10.45 -3.29 7.51
C ASN A 53 -11.43 -3.44 8.68
N LEU A 54 -11.10 -2.87 9.83
CA LEU A 54 -12.07 -2.73 10.91
C LEU A 54 -13.31 -2.00 10.36
N ASN A 55 -14.50 -2.54 10.63
CA ASN A 55 -15.79 -2.00 10.13
C ASN A 55 -15.91 -1.93 8.59
N GLY A 56 -15.12 -2.68 7.83
CA GLY A 56 -15.22 -2.71 6.37
C GLY A 56 -14.57 -1.52 5.66
N GLU A 57 -13.69 -0.78 6.34
CA GLU A 57 -13.01 0.42 5.84
C GLU A 57 -12.35 0.25 4.46
N TYR A 58 -11.81 -0.94 4.16
CA TYR A 58 -11.25 -1.20 2.84
C TYR A 58 -12.27 -0.91 1.75
N TYR A 59 -13.53 -1.28 1.93
CA TYR A 59 -14.57 -1.16 0.91
C TYR A 59 -15.24 0.21 0.88
N SER A 60 -15.32 0.89 2.02
CA SER A 60 -16.09 2.14 2.15
C SER A 60 -15.27 3.41 2.01
N LEU A 61 -13.95 3.37 2.27
CA LEU A 61 -13.12 4.57 2.23
C LEU A 61 -12.61 4.87 0.81
N ASP A 62 -12.70 6.15 0.44
CA ASP A 62 -12.11 6.68 -0.79
C ASP A 62 -10.59 6.68 -0.77
N THR A 63 -9.99 6.80 0.42
CA THR A 63 -8.53 6.83 0.59
C THR A 63 -8.09 5.70 1.50
N LEU A 64 -7.17 4.88 1.02
CA LEU A 64 -6.62 3.74 1.72
C LEU A 64 -5.16 4.00 2.07
N LYS A 65 -4.78 3.56 3.27
CA LYS A 65 -3.38 3.43 3.67
C LYS A 65 -3.00 1.96 3.61
N VAL A 66 -1.95 1.67 2.86
CA VAL A 66 -1.47 0.32 2.59
C VAL A 66 -0.05 0.21 3.14
N TYR A 67 0.15 -0.68 4.09
CA TYR A 67 1.41 -0.81 4.82
C TYR A 67 2.17 -2.04 4.37
N SER A 68 3.49 -1.96 4.23
CA SER A 68 4.31 -3.16 4.16
C SER A 68 4.13 -3.97 5.44
N TYR A 69 4.15 -5.30 5.36
CA TYR A 69 4.02 -6.15 6.54
C TYR A 69 5.01 -5.75 7.64
N SER A 70 4.54 -5.71 8.87
CA SER A 70 5.39 -5.72 10.06
C SER A 70 4.59 -6.31 11.22
N ASN A 71 5.28 -6.96 12.16
CA ASN A 71 4.64 -7.50 13.37
C ASN A 71 3.89 -6.41 14.15
N LYS A 72 4.39 -5.18 14.12
CA LYS A 72 3.72 -4.03 14.72
C LYS A 72 2.35 -3.79 14.08
N ARG A 73 2.28 -3.71 12.75
CA ARG A 73 1.03 -3.46 12.03
C ARG A 73 0.03 -4.60 12.13
N GLU A 74 0.51 -5.84 12.08
CA GLU A 74 -0.36 -7.00 12.25
C GLU A 74 -1.04 -6.98 13.63
N ASN A 75 -0.29 -6.64 14.68
CA ASN A 75 -0.84 -6.54 16.05
C ASN A 75 -1.72 -5.30 16.27
N GLU A 76 -1.52 -4.22 15.51
CA GLU A 76 -2.39 -3.03 15.57
C GLU A 76 -3.77 -3.26 14.93
N PHE A 77 -3.88 -4.16 13.94
CA PHE A 77 -5.11 -4.37 13.17
C PHE A 77 -5.76 -5.71 13.49
N CYS A 78 -6.89 -5.67 14.20
CA CYS A 78 -7.69 -6.88 14.44
C CYS A 78 -8.31 -7.45 13.17
N GLU A 79 -8.69 -6.60 12.21
CA GLU A 79 -9.22 -7.00 10.92
C GLU A 79 -8.49 -6.27 9.81
N TYR A 80 -7.97 -7.01 8.83
CA TYR A 80 -7.26 -6.40 7.72
C TYR A 80 -7.45 -7.13 6.40
N ILE A 81 -7.26 -6.39 5.31
CA ILE A 81 -7.07 -6.94 3.96
C ILE A 81 -5.57 -7.05 3.70
N GLY A 82 -5.12 -8.26 3.38
CA GLY A 82 -3.75 -8.54 2.94
C GLY A 82 -3.67 -8.57 1.42
N TRP A 83 -2.70 -7.86 0.84
CA TRP A 83 -2.28 -8.01 -0.56
C TRP A 83 -0.96 -8.77 -0.60
N THR A 84 -1.02 -10.07 -0.85
CA THR A 84 0.17 -10.92 -0.95
C THR A 84 0.61 -11.03 -2.41
N PHE A 85 1.72 -10.36 -2.75
CA PHE A 85 2.27 -10.39 -4.09
C PHE A 85 3.03 -11.69 -4.35
N TYR A 86 2.71 -12.35 -5.46
CA TYR A 86 3.44 -13.53 -5.96
C TYR A 86 4.12 -13.27 -7.31
N LYS A 87 3.79 -12.14 -7.94
CA LYS A 87 4.50 -11.52 -9.06
C LYS A 87 4.51 -10.01 -8.85
N LYS A 88 5.40 -9.28 -9.53
CA LYS A 88 5.54 -7.82 -9.39
C LYS A 88 4.26 -7.01 -9.67
N ASP A 89 3.31 -7.60 -10.38
CA ASP A 89 2.05 -7.03 -10.84
C ASP A 89 0.85 -7.94 -10.54
N SER A 90 1.02 -8.96 -9.70
CA SER A 90 -0.08 -9.88 -9.35
C SER A 90 -0.05 -10.24 -7.88
N PHE A 91 -1.22 -10.20 -7.24
CA PHE A 91 -1.37 -10.45 -5.82
C PHE A 91 -2.66 -11.22 -5.53
N ILE A 92 -2.70 -11.84 -4.35
CA ILE A 92 -3.90 -12.45 -3.78
C ILE A 92 -4.40 -11.53 -2.67
N LEU A 93 -5.71 -11.33 -2.64
CA LEU A 93 -6.39 -10.61 -1.58
C LEU A 93 -6.89 -11.60 -0.52
N ASN A 94 -6.50 -11.40 0.74
CA ASN A 94 -6.99 -12.23 1.85
C ASN A 94 -7.62 -11.35 2.92
N LYS A 95 -8.74 -11.80 3.50
CA LYS A 95 -9.34 -11.20 4.69
C LYS A 95 -8.80 -11.92 5.91
N VAL A 96 -8.29 -11.16 6.88
CA VAL A 96 -7.73 -11.71 8.11
C VAL A 96 -8.42 -11.10 9.31
N HIS A 97 -8.84 -11.95 10.24
CA HIS A 97 -9.25 -11.59 11.59
C HIS A 97 -8.17 -12.07 12.56
N HIS A 98 -7.22 -11.18 12.85
CA HIS A 98 -6.02 -11.47 13.63
C HIS A 98 -6.32 -11.69 15.11
N CYS A 99 -7.23 -10.90 15.68
CA CYS A 99 -7.58 -10.94 17.10
C CYS A 99 -8.49 -12.12 17.49
N ASN A 100 -8.96 -12.93 16.53
CA ASN A 100 -9.64 -14.19 16.84
C ASN A 100 -8.60 -15.25 17.22
N GLU A 101 -8.92 -16.12 18.17
CA GLU A 101 -8.08 -17.26 18.55
C GLU A 101 -8.78 -18.59 18.16
N PRO A 102 -8.24 -19.35 17.20
CA PRO A 102 -7.06 -19.05 16.37
C PRO A 102 -7.36 -17.95 15.34
N THR A 103 -6.30 -17.29 14.85
CA THR A 103 -6.40 -16.29 13.77
C THR A 103 -7.15 -16.88 12.58
N GLN A 104 -8.15 -16.16 12.08
CA GLN A 104 -8.98 -16.63 10.98
C GLN A 104 -8.59 -15.93 9.69
N ILE A 105 -8.45 -16.71 8.62
CA ILE A 105 -8.11 -16.22 7.29
C ILE A 105 -9.13 -16.76 6.31
N SER A 106 -9.62 -15.90 5.42
CA SER A 106 -10.52 -16.33 4.35
C SER A 106 -9.80 -17.31 3.42
N ALA A 107 -10.45 -18.44 3.13
CA ALA A 107 -9.99 -19.34 2.08
C ALA A 107 -9.94 -18.61 0.73
N THR A 108 -8.80 -18.70 0.04
CA THR A 108 -8.58 -18.06 -1.25
C THR A 108 -9.51 -18.63 -2.32
N LYS A 109 -10.24 -17.75 -3.01
CA LYS A 109 -11.13 -18.07 -4.12
C LYS A 109 -10.63 -17.44 -5.43
N LYS A 110 -11.35 -17.67 -6.52
CA LYS A 110 -10.98 -17.15 -7.85
C LYS A 110 -11.04 -15.61 -7.88
N GLU A 111 -12.06 -15.03 -7.28
CA GLU A 111 -12.29 -13.59 -7.14
C GLU A 111 -11.19 -12.86 -6.36
N ASP A 112 -10.36 -13.58 -5.61
CA ASP A 112 -9.29 -13.01 -4.78
C ASP A 112 -7.97 -12.81 -5.54
N TRP A 113 -7.87 -13.25 -6.79
CA TRP A 113 -6.65 -13.13 -7.60
C TRP A 113 -6.68 -11.87 -8.45
N PHE A 114 -5.73 -10.97 -8.20
CA PHE A 114 -5.68 -9.67 -8.87
C PHE A 114 -4.40 -9.47 -9.68
N LYS A 115 -4.55 -8.76 -10.80
CA LYS A 115 -3.48 -8.19 -11.59
C LYS A 115 -3.54 -6.66 -11.53
N ILE A 116 -2.38 -6.03 -11.42
CA ILE A 116 -2.23 -4.57 -11.42
C ILE A 116 -1.67 -4.11 -12.78
N ILE A 117 -2.33 -3.15 -13.39
CA ILE A 117 -1.77 -2.37 -14.51
C ILE A 117 -1.36 -0.99 -13.98
N PHE A 118 -0.11 -0.61 -14.22
CA PHE A 118 0.44 0.68 -13.82
C PHE A 118 0.38 1.65 -15.00
N ILE A 119 -0.50 2.65 -14.89
CA ILE A 119 -0.68 3.73 -15.86
C ILE A 119 0.00 4.98 -15.32
N GLU A 120 0.94 5.52 -16.09
CA GLU A 120 1.70 6.71 -15.71
C GLU A 120 1.38 7.82 -16.71
N ASN A 121 0.70 8.86 -16.22
CA ASN A 121 0.46 10.09 -16.94
C ASN A 121 1.27 11.20 -16.28
N LYS A 122 1.57 12.30 -17.01
CA LYS A 122 2.54 13.35 -16.62
C LYS A 122 2.56 13.66 -15.12
N ASP A 123 1.39 13.78 -14.47
CA ASP A 123 1.26 14.13 -13.05
C ASP A 123 0.62 13.07 -12.16
N GLU A 124 0.31 11.88 -12.69
CA GLU A 124 -0.41 10.85 -11.94
C GLU A 124 0.12 9.44 -12.21
N LEU A 125 0.16 8.64 -11.15
CA LEU A 125 0.38 7.20 -11.25
C LEU A 125 -0.90 6.51 -10.79
N ILE A 126 -1.49 5.72 -11.67
CA ILE A 126 -2.75 5.02 -11.46
C ILE A 126 -2.47 3.51 -11.45
N LEU A 127 -3.06 2.82 -10.48
CA LEU A 127 -3.11 1.37 -10.39
C LEU A 127 -4.51 0.92 -10.81
N GLU A 128 -4.62 0.22 -11.92
CA GLU A 128 -5.86 -0.47 -12.27
C GLU A 128 -5.79 -1.92 -11.80
N LEU A 129 -6.76 -2.32 -10.98
CA LEU A 129 -6.88 -3.68 -10.47
C LEU A 129 -7.85 -4.47 -11.32
N TYR A 130 -7.39 -5.61 -11.80
CA TYR A 130 -8.17 -6.53 -12.60
C TYR A 130 -8.30 -7.88 -11.91
N ASN A 131 -9.49 -8.48 -11.96
CA ASN A 131 -9.73 -9.88 -11.66
C ASN A 131 -10.24 -10.55 -12.95
N PHE A 132 -9.53 -11.55 -13.48
CA PHE A 132 -9.87 -12.22 -14.75
C PHE A 132 -10.28 -11.25 -15.88
N GLU A 133 -9.46 -10.23 -16.14
CA GLU A 133 -9.67 -9.21 -17.19
C GLU A 133 -10.81 -8.23 -16.93
N ILE A 134 -11.57 -8.40 -15.85
CA ILE A 134 -12.58 -7.44 -15.41
C ILE A 134 -11.89 -6.39 -14.53
N LEU A 135 -12.03 -5.12 -14.91
CA LEU A 135 -11.59 -4.00 -14.08
C LEU A 135 -12.45 -3.92 -12.81
N ILE A 136 -11.81 -4.09 -11.65
CA ILE A 136 -12.48 -4.06 -10.34
C ILE A 136 -12.30 -2.71 -9.65
N ASN A 137 -11.15 -2.07 -9.82
CA ASN A 137 -10.89 -0.77 -9.22
C ASN A 137 -9.79 0.02 -9.90
N LYS A 138 -9.76 1.32 -9.62
CA LYS A 138 -8.65 2.20 -9.97
C LYS A 138 -8.22 2.98 -8.74
N PHE A 139 -6.91 3.09 -8.54
CA PHE A 139 -6.34 3.90 -7.48
C PHE A 139 -5.33 4.87 -8.04
N LYS A 140 -5.50 6.15 -7.73
CA LYS A 140 -4.42 7.14 -7.82
C LYS A 140 -3.46 6.92 -6.64
N VAL A 141 -2.17 6.79 -6.95
CA VAL A 141 -1.11 6.74 -5.93
C VAL A 141 -0.81 8.17 -5.50
N LEU A 142 -1.10 8.49 -4.24
CA LEU A 142 -0.88 9.82 -3.68
C LEU A 142 0.53 9.98 -3.11
N SER A 143 1.01 8.99 -2.35
CA SER A 143 2.34 9.05 -1.72
C SER A 143 2.93 7.67 -1.46
N ILE A 144 4.26 7.65 -1.32
CA ILE A 144 5.07 6.53 -0.85
C ILE A 144 5.94 7.05 0.29
N ASN A 145 5.58 6.71 1.52
CA ASN A 145 6.30 7.13 2.72
C ASN A 145 7.13 5.96 3.22
N LYS A 146 8.46 6.09 3.14
CA LYS A 146 9.40 5.09 3.66
C LYS A 146 9.97 5.57 4.98
N ASN A 147 9.81 4.78 6.03
CA ASN A 147 10.53 4.97 7.28
C ASN A 147 11.44 3.75 7.53
N ASN A 148 12.19 3.76 8.64
CA ASN A 148 13.21 2.75 8.91
C ASN A 148 12.63 1.33 9.12
N THR A 149 11.33 1.23 9.39
CA THR A 149 10.68 -0.02 9.83
C THR A 149 9.59 -0.50 8.89
N GLU A 150 8.98 0.41 8.13
CA GLU A 150 7.85 0.12 7.26
C GLU A 150 7.77 1.11 6.08
N THR A 151 7.05 0.71 5.05
CA THR A 151 6.62 1.57 3.95
C THR A 151 5.11 1.72 4.00
N GLU A 152 4.62 2.95 3.89
CA GLU A 152 3.20 3.28 3.76
C GLU A 152 2.94 3.83 2.34
N LEU A 153 1.95 3.26 1.67
CA LEU A 153 1.39 3.78 0.42
C LEU A 153 0.04 4.42 0.73
N THR A 154 -0.19 5.63 0.22
CA THR A 154 -1.53 6.23 0.25
C THR A 154 -2.15 6.12 -1.14
N LEU A 155 -3.30 5.47 -1.22
CA LEU A 155 -4.05 5.23 -2.45
C LEU A 155 -5.41 5.92 -2.38
N LYS A 156 -5.85 6.56 -3.46
CA LYS A 156 -7.18 7.15 -3.57
C LYS A 156 -7.97 6.47 -4.68
N ARG A 157 -9.15 5.94 -4.38
CA ARG A 157 -10.12 5.39 -5.33
C ARG A 157 -10.58 6.48 -6.32
N ILE A 158 -10.63 6.14 -7.61
CA ILE A 158 -11.06 7.04 -8.69
C ILE A 158 -11.91 6.31 -9.72
#